data_AF-A0A4R4WIW2-F1
#
_entry.id   AF-A0A4R4WIW2-F1
#
_cell.length_a   1.000
_cell.length_b   1.000
_cell.length_c   1.000
_cell.angle_alpha   90.00
_cell.angle_beta   90.00
_cell.angle_gamma   90.00
#
_symmetry.space_group_name_H-M   'P 1'
#
loop_
_entity.id
_entity.type
_entity.pdbx_description
1 polymer ?
#
loop_
_entity_poly.entity_id
_entity_poly.type
_entity_poly.pdbx_seq_one_letter_code
_entity_poly.pdbx_strand_id
1 'polypeptide(L)'
;MTPDHPTDQNAVRNLDSPRQLADWAQTLVAHHKRQLASPAPSPRPAGIDDSSSASLHRTWDDLSAGFVSLQHKNLLVDGADPAVLATAFMAALQGGYLLSAIARHTGPLEIAVEMALRQVARSLTDEPPRPHDRSHR
;
A
#
# COMPACT_ATOMS: atom_id res chain seq x y z
N MET A 1 -18.70 18.91 -5.79
CA MET A 1 -18.64 17.69 -4.96
C MET A 1 -17.35 16.99 -5.33
N THR A 2 -16.26 17.40 -4.69
CA THR A 2 -14.91 16.89 -4.95
C THR A 2 -14.79 15.49 -4.38
N PRO A 3 -14.23 14.51 -5.12
CA PRO A 3 -13.90 13.24 -4.53
C PRO A 3 -12.82 13.49 -3.47
N ASP A 4 -13.09 13.03 -2.25
CA ASP A 4 -12.15 13.02 -1.13
C ASP A 4 -11.00 12.08 -1.50
N HIS A 5 -10.02 12.60 -2.24
CA HIS A 5 -8.85 11.86 -2.65
C HIS A 5 -8.02 11.56 -1.39
N PRO A 6 -7.63 10.30 -1.14
CA PRO A 6 -6.84 9.96 0.04
C PRO A 6 -5.57 10.79 0.03
N THR A 7 -5.39 11.56 1.11
CA THR A 7 -4.74 12.87 1.14
C THR A 7 -3.21 12.85 0.98
N ASP A 8 -2.60 11.74 0.57
CA ASP A 8 -1.14 11.64 0.41
C ASP A 8 -0.70 10.58 -0.63
N GLN A 9 -1.27 10.61 -1.85
CA GLN A 9 -0.75 9.79 -2.98
C GLN A 9 0.74 10.05 -3.25
N ASN A 10 1.20 11.29 -3.04
CA ASN A 10 2.60 11.64 -3.18
C ASN A 10 3.51 10.94 -2.15
N ALA A 11 2.98 10.60 -0.97
CA ALA A 11 3.74 9.90 0.07
C ALA A 11 3.98 8.43 -0.29
N VAL A 12 3.03 7.78 -0.98
CA VAL A 12 3.22 6.37 -1.39
C VAL A 12 4.14 6.24 -2.61
N ARG A 13 4.22 7.29 -3.45
CA ARG A 13 5.10 7.32 -4.62
C ARG A 13 6.58 7.51 -4.26
N ASN A 14 6.88 8.30 -3.23
CA ASN A 14 8.22 8.60 -2.79
C ASN A 14 8.46 8.05 -1.38
N LEU A 15 8.44 6.72 -1.23
CA LEU A 15 8.66 6.10 0.07
C LEU A 15 10.11 6.32 0.53
N ASP A 16 10.27 7.15 1.55
CA ASP A 16 11.53 7.33 2.27
C ASP A 16 11.68 6.35 3.43
N SER A 17 10.56 5.84 3.94
CA SER A 17 10.53 4.94 5.08
C SER A 17 9.35 3.96 4.96
N PRO A 18 9.51 2.71 5.41
CA PRO A 18 8.39 1.78 5.55
C PRO A 18 7.27 2.30 6.47
N ARG A 19 7.54 3.27 7.36
CA ARG A 19 6.52 3.92 8.18
C ARG A 19 5.52 4.73 7.35
N GLN A 20 5.99 5.41 6.30
CA GLN A 20 5.11 6.19 5.41
C GLN A 20 4.08 5.29 4.72
N LEU A 21 4.48 4.07 4.32
CA LEU A 21 3.56 3.07 3.78
C LEU A 21 2.52 2.64 4.82
N ALA A 22 2.94 2.43 6.07
CA ALA A 22 2.04 2.07 7.17
C ALA A 22 1.03 3.19 7.45
N ASP A 23 1.49 4.45 7.55
CA ASP A 23 0.64 5.62 7.83
C ASP A 23 -0.37 5.85 6.70
N TRP A 24 0.06 5.70 5.45
CA TRP A 24 -0.83 5.74 4.29
C TRP A 24 -1.89 4.63 4.34
N ALA A 25 -1.51 3.39 4.64
CA ALA A 25 -2.44 2.27 4.73
C ALA A 25 -3.43 2.44 5.90
N GLN A 26 -3.00 2.99 7.04
CA GLN A 26 -3.90 3.31 8.15
C GLN A 26 -4.89 4.42 7.80
N THR A 27 -4.48 5.39 6.98
CA THR A 27 -5.38 6.43 6.46
C THR A 27 -6.48 5.82 5.58
N LEU A 28 -6.15 4.83 4.75
CA LEU A 28 -7.12 4.09 3.94
C LEU A 28 -8.14 3.32 4.79
N VAL A 29 -7.68 2.65 5.85
CA VAL A 29 -8.55 1.96 6.83
C VAL A 29 -9.49 2.96 7.51
N ALA A 30 -8.95 4.06 8.02
CA ALA A 30 -9.73 5.09 8.71
C ALA A 30 -10.80 5.71 7.79
N HIS A 31 -10.46 5.96 6.54
CA HIS A 31 -11.41 6.44 5.54
C HIS A 31 -12.53 5.41 5.28
N HIS A 32 -12.19 4.13 5.08
CA HIS A 32 -13.19 3.08 4.88
C HIS A 32 -14.11 2.90 6.10
N LYS A 33 -13.55 3.01 7.31
CA LYS A 33 -14.31 2.99 8.57
C LYS A 33 -15.36 4.10 8.62
N ARG A 34 -14.97 5.33 8.25
CA ARG A 34 -15.90 6.47 8.17
C ARG A 34 -16.99 6.25 7.12
N GLN A 35 -16.64 5.66 5.97
CA GLN A 35 -17.62 5.32 4.94
C GLN A 35 -18.66 4.30 5.45
N LEU A 36 -18.22 3.25 6.14
CA LEU A 36 -19.12 2.24 6.72
C LEU A 36 -19.95 2.77 7.90
N ALA A 37 -19.43 3.75 8.65
CA ALA A 37 -20.15 4.39 9.76
C ALA A 37 -21.16 5.46 9.30
N SER A 38 -21.11 5.88 8.03
CA SER A 38 -22.03 6.89 7.50
C SER A 38 -23.45 6.31 7.35
N PRO A 39 -24.50 7.01 7.81
CA PRO A 39 -25.89 6.54 7.72
C PRO A 39 -26.47 6.59 6.29
N ALA A 40 -25.71 7.11 5.31
CA ALA A 40 -26.10 7.06 3.91
C ALA A 40 -26.11 5.60 3.41
N PRO A 41 -27.01 5.23 2.49
CA PRO A 41 -26.98 3.91 1.88
C PRO A 41 -25.59 3.71 1.27
N SER A 42 -24.87 2.67 1.72
CA SER A 42 -23.61 2.27 1.12
C SER A 42 -23.84 2.14 -0.38
N PRO A 43 -23.06 2.81 -1.24
CA PRO A 43 -23.20 2.62 -2.67
C PRO A 43 -23.10 1.12 -2.93
N ARG A 44 -24.13 0.55 -3.58
CA ARG A 44 -24.06 -0.81 -4.14
C ARG A 44 -22.73 -0.88 -4.89
N PRO A 45 -21.91 -1.95 -4.76
CA PRO A 45 -20.65 -2.04 -5.48
C PRO A 45 -20.94 -1.76 -6.95
N ALA A 46 -20.56 -0.57 -7.40
CA ALA A 46 -20.60 -0.26 -8.81
C ALA A 46 -19.69 -1.30 -9.43
N GLY A 47 -20.12 -1.91 -10.54
CA GLY A 47 -19.16 -2.63 -11.37
C GLY A 47 -17.95 -1.72 -11.58
N ILE A 48 -16.74 -2.29 -11.59
CA ILE A 48 -15.50 -1.53 -11.75
C ILE A 48 -15.69 -0.64 -12.99
N ASP A 49 -15.88 0.65 -12.77
CA ASP A 49 -15.99 1.63 -13.85
C ASP A 49 -14.59 2.06 -14.28
N ASP A 50 -14.49 2.77 -15.40
CA ASP A 50 -13.19 3.22 -15.94
C ASP A 50 -12.42 4.13 -14.97
N SER A 51 -13.12 4.95 -14.17
CA SER A 51 -12.48 5.84 -13.19
C SER A 51 -11.96 5.06 -11.98
N SER A 52 -12.70 4.03 -11.54
CA SER A 52 -12.23 3.09 -10.52
C SER A 52 -10.98 2.34 -10.99
N SER A 53 -10.98 1.81 -12.21
CA SER A 53 -9.82 1.13 -12.82
C SER A 53 -8.60 2.04 -12.92
N ALA A 54 -8.78 3.28 -13.40
CA ALA A 54 -7.70 4.25 -13.51
C ALA A 54 -7.11 4.63 -12.14
N SER A 55 -7.94 4.72 -11.10
CA SER A 55 -7.47 4.99 -9.73
C SER A 55 -6.64 3.83 -9.15
N LEU A 56 -7.05 2.59 -9.44
CA LEU A 56 -6.33 1.39 -9.04
C LEU A 56 -4.99 1.29 -9.76
N HIS A 57 -4.97 1.48 -11.07
CA HIS A 57 -3.72 1.50 -11.84
C HIS A 57 -2.76 2.57 -11.33
N ARG A 58 -3.24 3.80 -11.09
CA ARG A 58 -2.40 4.87 -10.53
C ARG A 58 -1.82 4.49 -9.17
N THR A 59 -2.62 3.93 -8.29
CA THR A 59 -2.16 3.50 -6.96
C THR A 59 -1.10 2.41 -7.06
N TRP A 60 -1.23 1.51 -8.06
CA TRP A 60 -0.25 0.45 -8.31
C TRP A 60 1.07 1.00 -8.83
N ASP A 61 1.02 1.95 -9.77
CA ASP A 61 2.20 2.64 -10.29
C ASP A 61 2.92 3.42 -9.17
N ASP A 62 2.17 4.12 -8.32
CA ASP A 62 2.73 4.86 -7.20
C ASP A 62 3.37 3.93 -6.17
N LEU A 63 2.71 2.81 -5.82
CA LEU A 63 3.31 1.79 -4.94
C LEU A 63 4.60 1.23 -5.53
N SER A 64 4.61 0.91 -6.83
CA SER A 64 5.79 0.41 -7.53
C SER A 64 6.95 1.41 -7.46
N ALA A 65 6.68 2.69 -7.73
CA ALA A 65 7.67 3.77 -7.60
C ALA A 65 8.17 3.94 -6.15
N GLY A 66 7.29 3.79 -5.17
CA GLY A 66 7.65 3.81 -3.76
C GLY A 66 8.61 2.68 -3.38
N PHE A 67 8.31 1.45 -3.78
CA PHE A 67 9.19 0.32 -3.49
C PHE A 67 10.54 0.42 -4.23
N VAL A 68 10.56 0.95 -5.46
CA VAL A 68 11.82 1.29 -6.16
C VAL A 68 12.63 2.33 -5.36
N SER A 69 11.98 3.33 -4.79
CA SER A 69 12.64 4.33 -3.93
C SER A 69 13.27 3.70 -2.68
N LEU A 70 12.59 2.74 -2.05
CA LEU A 70 13.15 1.97 -0.92
C LEU A 70 14.34 1.11 -1.36
N GLN A 71 14.26 0.48 -2.55
CA GLN A 71 15.35 -0.31 -3.11
C GLN A 71 16.60 0.54 -3.38
N HIS A 72 16.44 1.70 -4.03
CA HIS A 72 17.55 2.64 -4.29
C HIS A 72 18.23 3.14 -3.01
N LYS A 73 17.52 3.12 -1.88
CA LYS A 73 18.05 3.48 -0.56
C LYS A 73 18.68 2.30 0.19
N ASN A 74 18.77 1.13 -0.45
CA ASN A 74 19.24 -0.13 0.14
C ASN A 74 18.45 -0.56 1.39
N LEU A 75 17.16 -0.16 1.46
CA LEU A 75 16.26 -0.54 2.56
C LEU A 75 15.56 -1.88 2.31
N LEU A 76 15.66 -2.45 1.11
CA LEU A 76 15.11 -3.75 0.74
C LEU A 76 16.22 -4.80 0.62
N VAL A 77 15.94 -6.04 1.02
CA VAL A 77 16.89 -7.16 0.90
C VAL A 77 17.29 -7.40 -0.55
N ASP A 78 18.52 -7.88 -0.76
CA ASP A 78 19.00 -8.28 -2.08
C ASP A 78 18.07 -9.37 -2.66
N GLY A 79 17.40 -9.04 -3.77
CA GLY A 79 16.44 -9.92 -4.45
C GLY A 79 14.96 -9.61 -4.19
N ALA A 80 14.63 -8.64 -3.34
CA ALA A 80 13.27 -8.13 -3.27
C ALA A 80 12.91 -7.36 -4.56
N ASP A 81 11.89 -7.83 -5.28
CA ASP A 81 11.37 -7.18 -6.48
C ASP A 81 10.28 -6.14 -6.11
N PRO A 82 10.51 -4.84 -6.38
CA PRO A 82 9.53 -3.78 -6.11
C PRO A 82 8.16 -4.00 -6.76
N ALA A 83 8.11 -4.53 -7.98
CA ALA A 83 6.85 -4.76 -8.70
C ALA A 83 6.06 -5.91 -8.07
N VAL A 84 6.75 -6.95 -7.59
CA VAL A 84 6.13 -8.06 -6.84
C VAL A 84 5.58 -7.55 -5.51
N LEU A 85 6.33 -6.73 -4.77
CA LEU A 85 5.88 -6.12 -3.52
C LEU A 85 4.65 -5.22 -3.72
N ALA A 86 4.67 -4.34 -4.74
CA ALA A 86 3.54 -3.49 -5.09
C ALA A 86 2.29 -4.30 -5.41
N THR A 87 2.44 -5.33 -6.23
CA THR A 87 1.34 -6.21 -6.64
C THR A 87 0.77 -6.98 -5.46
N ALA A 88 1.63 -7.58 -4.62
CA ALA A 88 1.21 -8.31 -3.43
C ALA A 88 0.49 -7.39 -2.43
N PHE A 89 1.02 -6.18 -2.20
CA PHE A 89 0.42 -5.19 -1.30
C PHE A 89 -0.95 -4.75 -1.83
N MET A 90 -1.06 -4.43 -3.12
CA MET A 90 -2.32 -4.04 -3.73
C MET A 90 -3.34 -5.19 -3.69
N ALA A 91 -2.95 -6.42 -4.00
CA ALA A 91 -3.84 -7.56 -3.96
C ALA A 91 -4.42 -7.79 -2.56
N ALA A 92 -3.58 -7.66 -1.51
CA ALA A 92 -4.04 -7.73 -0.12
C ALA A 92 -5.05 -6.63 0.20
N LEU A 93 -4.78 -5.38 -0.20
CA LEU A 93 -5.72 -4.26 -0.02
C LEU A 93 -7.06 -4.52 -0.70
N GLN A 94 -7.04 -4.88 -1.99
CA GLN A 94 -8.27 -5.10 -2.77
C GLN A 94 -9.09 -6.27 -2.21
N GLY A 95 -8.44 -7.36 -1.79
CA GLY A 95 -9.10 -8.46 -1.08
C GLY A 95 -9.72 -8.03 0.24
N GLY A 96 -9.01 -7.20 1.02
CA GLY A 96 -9.49 -6.63 2.28
C GLY A 96 -10.72 -5.74 2.10
N TYR A 97 -10.70 -4.84 1.11
CA TYR A 97 -11.84 -4.00 0.76
C TYR A 97 -13.06 -4.80 0.34
N LEU A 98 -12.88 -5.81 -0.51
CA LEU A 98 -13.96 -6.68 -0.95
C LEU A 98 -14.62 -7.41 0.23
N LEU A 99 -13.83 -8.02 1.11
CA LEU A 99 -14.33 -8.74 2.28
C LEU A 99 -15.00 -7.79 3.29
N SER A 100 -14.45 -6.59 3.50
CA SER A 100 -15.06 -5.58 4.36
C SER A 100 -16.40 -5.08 3.82
N ALA A 101 -16.55 -4.93 2.51
CA ALA A 101 -17.81 -4.57 1.88
C ALA A 101 -18.88 -5.67 2.03
N ILE A 102 -18.49 -6.95 1.90
CA ILE A 102 -19.37 -8.10 2.10
C ILE A 102 -19.81 -8.20 3.57
N ALA A 103 -18.86 -8.12 4.50
CA ALA A 103 -19.10 -8.29 5.93
C ALA A 103 -19.69 -7.03 6.60
N ARG A 104 -19.64 -5.87 5.93
CA ARG A 104 -20.04 -4.55 6.44
C ARG A 104 -19.30 -4.11 7.71
N HIS A 105 -18.05 -4.50 7.85
CA HIS A 105 -17.14 -4.02 8.90
C HIS A 105 -15.69 -3.98 8.41
N THR A 106 -14.85 -3.15 9.03
CA THR A 106 -13.46 -2.90 8.58
C THR A 106 -12.44 -3.99 8.94
N GLY A 107 -12.83 -4.96 9.77
CA GLY A 107 -11.93 -6.01 10.28
C GLY A 107 -11.11 -6.74 9.20
N PRO A 108 -11.72 -7.19 8.07
CA PRO A 108 -10.96 -7.83 6.99
C PRO A 108 -9.88 -6.93 6.37
N LEU A 109 -10.18 -5.66 6.13
CA LEU A 109 -9.21 -4.70 5.61
C LEU A 109 -8.08 -4.43 6.62
N GLU A 110 -8.40 -4.30 7.91
CA GLU A 110 -7.40 -4.12 8.98
C GLU A 110 -6.40 -5.30 9.01
N ILE A 111 -6.91 -6.53 8.97
CA ILE A 111 -6.09 -7.75 8.93
C ILE A 111 -5.23 -7.79 7.66
N ALA A 112 -5.82 -7.48 6.50
CA ALA A 112 -5.11 -7.49 5.22
C ALA A 112 -3.95 -6.49 5.18
N VAL A 113 -4.18 -5.25 5.65
CA VAL A 113 -3.14 -4.21 5.78
C VAL A 113 -2.03 -4.67 6.70
N GLU A 114 -2.37 -5.22 7.87
CA GLU A 114 -1.38 -5.70 8.84
C GLU A 114 -0.53 -6.85 8.26
N MET A 115 -1.15 -7.79 7.52
CA MET A 115 -0.43 -8.85 6.82
C MET A 115 0.50 -8.31 5.72
N ALA A 116 0.03 -7.37 4.91
CA ALA A 116 0.82 -6.76 3.85
C ALA A 116 2.03 -6.01 4.41
N LEU A 117 1.84 -5.22 5.49
CA LEU A 117 2.93 -4.51 6.16
C LEU A 117 3.95 -5.45 6.78
N ARG A 118 3.52 -6.57 7.39
CA ARG A 118 4.44 -7.60 7.88
C ARG A 118 5.26 -8.23 6.76
N GLN A 119 4.66 -8.46 5.60
CA GLN A 119 5.37 -9.00 4.44
C GLN A 119 6.42 -8.01 3.91
N VAL A 120 6.08 -6.72 3.85
CA VAL A 120 7.04 -5.66 3.50
C VAL A 120 8.16 -5.60 4.52
N ALA A 121 7.84 -5.64 5.83
CA ALA A 121 8.83 -5.61 6.89
C ALA A 121 9.84 -6.76 6.80
N ARG A 122 9.41 -7.96 6.41
CA ARG A 122 10.29 -9.12 6.16
C ARG A 122 11.19 -8.94 4.93
N SER A 123 10.82 -8.05 4.03
CA SER A 123 11.57 -7.74 2.81
C SER A 123 12.52 -6.56 3.03
N LEU A 124 12.55 -5.97 4.23
CA LEU A 124 13.49 -4.92 4.59
C LEU A 124 14.84 -5.53 4.98
N THR A 125 15.92 -4.84 4.63
CA THR A 125 17.28 -5.23 5.03
C THR A 125 17.45 -5.02 6.52
N ASP A 126 17.86 -6.05 7.25
CA ASP A 126 18.28 -5.96 8.66
C ASP A 126 19.78 -5.58 8.79
N GLU A 127 20.51 -5.66 7.68
CA GLU A 127 21.96 -5.53 7.61
C GLU A 127 22.38 -4.11 7.20
N PRO A 128 23.25 -3.42 7.97
CA PRO A 128 23.85 -2.17 7.54
C PRO A 128 24.61 -2.38 6.22
N PRO A 129 24.67 -1.38 5.32
CA PRO A 129 25.33 -1.53 4.03
C PRO A 129 26.77 -2.01 4.27
N ARG A 130 27.09 -3.21 3.77
CA ARG A 130 28.46 -3.72 3.85
C ARG A 130 29.36 -2.68 3.21
N PRO A 131 30.33 -2.10 3.95
CA PRO A 131 31.28 -1.18 3.35
C PRO A 131 31.93 -1.93 2.19
N HIS A 132 31.68 -1.43 0.98
CA HIS A 132 32.24 -2.01 -0.23
C HIS A 132 33.73 -2.07 0.00
N ASP A 133 34.27 -3.28 -0.06
CA ASP A 133 35.69 -3.54 0.08
C ASP A 133 36.42 -2.73 -0.99
N ARG A 134 36.88 -1.55 -0.59
CA ARG A 134 37.74 -0.68 -1.39
C ARG A 134 39.18 -1.17 -1.16
N SER A 135 39.42 -2.44 -1.45
CA SER A 135 40.74 -3.06 -1.47
C SER A 135 40.90 -3.83 -2.78
N HIS A 136 42.04 -3.61 -3.42
CA HIS A 136 42.40 -3.96 -4.81
C HIS A 136 41.87 -2.90 -5.82
N ARG A 137 42.70 -2.04 -6.40
CA ARG A 137 44.13 -2.13 -6.73
C ARG A 137 44.67 -0.76 -7.12
#